data_AF-A0A1H0W2W6-F1
#
_entry.id   AF-A0A1H0W2W6-F1
#
_cell.length_a   1.000
_cell.length_b   1.000
_cell.length_c   1.000
_cell.angle_alpha   90.00
_cell.angle_beta   90.00
_cell.angle_gamma   90.00
#
_symmetry.space_group_name_H-M   'P 1'
#
loop_
_entity.id
_entity.type
_entity.pdbx_description
1 polymer ?
#
loop_
_entity_poly.entity_id
_entity_poly.type
_entity_poly.pdbx_seq_one_letter_code
_entity_poly.pdbx_strand_id
1 'polypeptide(L)' 'MSHGDIIKSILADALGMHLDLFQRINVGPASVSIVRYGASRPSVYATNTDAGDLSWLSNGIHAGDAPVGGGAGQKAP' A
#
# COMPACT_ATOMS: atom_id res chain seq x y z
N MET A 1 10.55 -15.54 11.11
CA MET A 1 9.26 -14.82 11.01
C MET A 1 9.28 -13.72 12.04
N SER A 2 9.38 -12.45 11.63
CA SER A 2 9.29 -11.29 12.54
C SER A 2 8.88 -10.05 11.76
N HIS A 3 9.39 -9.88 10.55
CA HIS A 3 9.04 -8.75 9.68
C HIS A 3 7.62 -8.83 9.10
N GLY A 4 7.09 -10.04 8.86
CA GLY A 4 5.79 -10.23 8.21
C GLY A 4 4.60 -9.70 9.02
N ASP A 5 4.60 -9.90 10.34
CA ASP A 5 3.47 -9.48 11.19
C ASP A 5 3.42 -7.96 11.35
N ILE A 6 4.58 -7.29 11.43
CA ILE A 6 4.65 -5.82 11.46
C ILE A 6 4.15 -5.23 10.15
N ILE A 7 4.52 -5.81 9.00
CA ILE A 7 4.02 -5.34 7.70
C ILE A 7 2.50 -5.55 7.61
N LYS A 8 1.99 -6.71 8.02
CA LYS A 8 0.55 -6.98 8.05
C LYS A 8 -0.21 -6.04 8.98
N SER A 9 0.34 -5.71 10.16
CA SER A 9 -0.30 -4.77 11.08
C SER A 9 -0.38 -3.35 10.49
N ILE A 10 0.67 -2.91 9.80
CA ILE A 10 0.68 -1.61 9.11
C ILE A 10 -0.34 -1.60 7.97
N LEU A 11 -0.43 -2.69 7.20
CA LEU A 11 -1.43 -2.81 6.13
C LEU A 11 -2.86 -2.84 6.70
N ALA A 12 -3.07 -3.52 7.82
CA ALA A 12 -4.37 -3.57 8.47
C ALA A 12 -4.83 -2.16 8.91
N ASP A 13 -3.94 -1.39 9.54
CA ASP A 13 -4.16 0.01 9.89
C ASP A 13 -4.44 0.88 8.65
N ALA A 14 -3.59 0.78 7.62
CA ALA A 14 -3.76 1.56 6.39
C ALA A 14 -5.04 1.21 5.61
N LEU A 15 -5.52 -0.03 5.68
CA LEU A 15 -6.79 -0.49 5.10
C LEU A 15 -8.00 -0.14 5.96
N GLY A 16 -7.80 0.37 7.19
CA GLY A 16 -8.86 0.65 8.14
C GLY A 16 -9.57 -0.60 8.66
N MET A 17 -8.94 -1.78 8.58
CA MET A 17 -9.49 -2.99 9.19
C MET A 17 -9.14 -3.04 10.67
N HIS A 18 -9.95 -3.76 11.45
CA HIS A 18 -9.57 -4.06 12.82
C HIS A 18 -8.23 -4.79 12.87
N LEU A 19 -7.33 -4.39 13.77
CA LEU A 19 -5.97 -4.91 13.80
C LEU A 19 -5.95 -6.44 13.90
N ASP A 20 -6.79 -7.07 14.72
CA ASP A 20 -6.88 -8.54 14.83
C ASP A 20 -7.11 -9.28 13.50
N LEU A 21 -7.59 -8.58 12.46
CA LEU A 21 -7.78 -9.13 11.13
C LEU A 21 -6.49 -9.14 10.28
N PHE A 22 -5.37 -8.60 10.77
CA PHE A 22 -4.09 -8.56 10.04
C PHE A 22 -3.62 -9.95 9.63
N GLN A 23 -3.99 -11.00 10.37
CA GLN A 23 -3.68 -12.39 10.06
C GLN A 23 -4.34 -12.90 8.76
N ARG A 24 -5.35 -12.19 8.23
CA ARG A 24 -5.97 -12.48 6.93
C ARG A 24 -5.18 -11.91 5.74
N ILE A 25 -4.21 -11.03 5.99
CA ILE A 25 -3.37 -10.42 4.96
C ILE A 25 -2.16 -11.33 4.71
N ASN A 26 -1.94 -11.70 3.45
CA ASN A 26 -0.76 -12.45 3.04
C ASN A 26 0.37 -11.49 2.63
N VAL A 27 1.59 -11.77 3.09
CA VAL A 27 2.81 -11.04 2.71
C VAL A 27 3.90 -12.07 2.45
N GLY A 28 4.34 -12.16 1.21
CA GLY A 28 5.34 -13.11 0.73
C GLY A 28 6.77 -12.58 0.91
N PRO A 29 7.77 -13.47 0.96
CA PRO A 29 9.18 -13.07 0.92
C PRO A 29 9.49 -12.21 -0.31
N ALA A 30 10.32 -11.19 -0.14
CA ALA A 30 10.73 -10.26 -1.21
C ALA A 30 9.57 -9.56 -1.95
N SER A 31 8.37 -9.53 -1.37
CA SER A 31 7.24 -8.76 -1.90
C SER A 31 7.30 -7.29 -1.46
N VAL A 32 6.62 -6.43 -2.22
CA VAL A 32 6.48 -5.00 -1.94
C VAL A 32 5.01 -4.68 -1.67
N SER A 33 4.76 -3.76 -0.74
CA SER A 33 3.44 -3.13 -0.54
C SER A 33 3.62 -1.63 -0.49
N ILE A 34 2.71 -0.88 -1.11
CA ILE A 34 2.83 0.56 -1.32
C ILE A 34 1.66 1.25 -0.63
N VAL A 35 1.99 2.06 0.38
CA VAL A 35 1.04 2.87 1.15
C VAL A 35 1.47 4.32 1.07
N ARG A 36 0.53 5.22 0.76
CA ARG A 36 0.72 6.67 0.86
C ARG A 36 -0.08 7.21 2.03
N TYR A 37 0.61 7.80 2.98
CA TYR A 37 0.00 8.55 4.08
C TYR A 37 -0.27 9.98 3.61
N GLY A 38 -1.51 10.24 3.19
CA GLY A 38 -1.98 11.59 2.90
C GLY A 38 -2.37 12.33 4.18
N ALA A 39 -2.60 13.64 4.09
CA ALA A 39 -2.98 14.46 5.23
C ALA A 39 -4.33 14.05 5.86
N SER A 40 -5.24 13.54 5.04
CA SER A 40 -6.59 13.15 5.46
C SER A 40 -6.71 11.67 5.83
N ARG A 41 -6.11 10.77 5.04
CA ARG A 41 -6.15 9.32 5.24
C ARG A 41 -5.03 8.58 4.50
N PRO A 42 -4.70 7.35 4.91
CA PRO A 42 -3.86 6.46 4.12
C PRO A 42 -4.57 6.02 2.83
N SER A 43 -3.78 5.73 1.80
CA SER A 43 -4.22 5.05 0.56
C SER A 43 -3.26 3.92 0.22
N VAL A 44 -3.78 2.73 -0.06
CA VAL A 44 -3.00 1.52 -0.38
C VAL A 44 -3.06 1.29 -1.89
N TYR A 45 -1.91 1.31 -2.56
CA TYR A 45 -1.80 1.21 -4.02
C TYR A 45 -1.43 -0.21 -4.47
N ALA A 46 -0.69 -0.93 -3.64
CA ALA A 46 -0.30 -2.31 -3.90
C ALA A 46 -0.09 -3.06 -2.60
N THR A 47 -0.41 -4.35 -2.59
CA THR A 47 -0.18 -5.25 -1.46
C THR A 47 0.43 -6.54 -1.97
N ASN A 48 1.49 -7.01 -1.32
CA ASN A 48 2.10 -8.31 -1.61
C ASN A 48 2.41 -8.51 -3.11
N THR A 49 3.01 -7.51 -3.75
CA THR A 49 3.36 -7.58 -5.18
C THR A 49 4.82 -7.94 -5.38
N ASP A 50 5.09 -8.81 -6.35
CA ASP A 50 6.41 -9.25 -6.81
C ASP A 50 6.74 -8.73 -8.22
N ALA A 51 5.83 -7.95 -8.82
CA ALA A 51 5.91 -7.49 -10.20
C ALA A 51 5.37 -6.06 -10.35
N GLY A 52 5.74 -5.40 -11.46
CA GLY A 52 5.27 -4.07 -11.82
C GLY A 52 6.37 -3.03 -11.87
N ASP A 53 6.26 -2.08 -12.80
CA ASP A 53 7.18 -0.96 -12.90
C ASP A 53 6.94 0.01 -11.74
N LEU A 54 7.98 0.20 -10.92
CA LEU A 54 7.99 1.12 -9.79
C LEU A 54 8.59 2.49 -10.14
N SER A 55 8.93 2.72 -11.41
CA SER A 55 9.54 3.98 -11.89
C SER A 55 8.73 5.22 -11.49
N TRP A 56 7.40 5.11 -11.41
CA TRP A 56 6.52 6.19 -10.98
C TRP A 56 6.71 6.63 -9.52
N LEU A 57 7.30 5.79 -8.65
CA LEU A 57 7.69 6.18 -7.29
C LEU A 57 8.91 7.11 -7.25
N SER A 58 9.70 7.15 -8.33
CA SER A 58 10.91 7.99 -8.39
C SER A 58 10.59 9.49 -8.53
N ASN A 59 9.42 9.83 -9.08
CA ASN A 59 8.90 11.19 -9.12
C ASN A 59 8.26 11.49 -7.77
N GLY A 60 9.05 12.11 -6.89
CA GLY A 60 8.77 12.32 -5.46
C GLY A 60 7.30 12.50 -5.08
N ILE A 61 6.93 11.84 -3.97
CA ILE A 61 5.57 11.81 -3.41
C ILE A 61 5.12 13.23 -3.07
N HIS A 62 4.39 13.90 -3.96
CA HIS A 62 3.78 15.19 -3.65
C HIS A 62 2.72 14.98 -2.56
N ALA A 63 2.86 15.62 -1.40
CA ALA A 63 1.85 15.60 -0.34
C ALA A 63 0.65 16.48 -0.74
N GLY A 64 -0.15 16.02 -1.70
CA GLY A 64 -1.38 16.68 -2.16
C GLY A 64 -2.57 15.74 -2.03
N ASP A 65 -3.68 16.27 -1.50
CA ASP A 65 -4.93 15.53 -1.26
C ASP A 65 -5.43 14.86 -2.55
N ALA A 66 -5.82 13.59 -2.46
CA ALA A 66 -6.38 12.88 -3.60
C ALA A 66 -7.87 13.21 -3.73
N PRO A 67 -8.37 13.57 -4.93
CA PRO A 67 -9.80 13.75 -5.17
C PRO A 67 -10.57 12.48 -4.78
N VAL A 68 -11.75 12.64 -4.16
CA VAL A 68 -12.64 11.53 -3.82
C VAL A 68 -13.24 10.92 -5.08
N GLY A 69 -12.56 9.91 -5.62
CA GLY A 69 -12.96 9.20 -6.83
C GLY A 69 -11.72 8.61 -7.49
N GLY A 70 -11.65 7.27 -7.53
CA GLY A 70 -10.48 6.53 -8.02
C GLY A 70 -9.96 7.10 -9.33
N GLY A 71 -8.72 7.60 -9.30
CA GLY A 71 -8.04 8.12 -10.47
C GLY A 71 -7.86 7.05 -11.53
N ALA A 72 -7.72 7.47 -12.79
CA ALA A 72 -7.42 6.58 -13.91
C ALA A 72 -6.14 5.78 -13.56
N GLY A 73 -6.30 4.49 -13.29
CA GLY A 73 -5.19 3.61 -12.92
C GLY A 73 -4.05 3.66 -13.95
N GLN A 74 -2.85 3.24 -13.55
CA GLN A 74 -1.71 3.18 -14.47
C GLN A 74 -2.06 2.29 -15.67
N LYS A 75 -1.80 2.79 -16.88
CA LYS A 75 -1.80 1.96 -18.08
C LYS A 75 -0.70 0.91 -17.93
N ALA A 76 -1.09 -0.36 -18.04
CA ALA A 76 -0.15 -1.46 -18.14
C ALA A 76 0.72 -1.30 -19.41
N PRO A 77 2.02 -1.67 -19.35
CA PRO A 77 2.84 -1.83 -20.54
C PRO A 77 2.36 -2.96 -21.44
#